data_AF-A0A498C831-F1
#
_entry.id   AF-A0A498C831-F1
#
_cell.length_a   1.000
_cell.length_b   1.000
_cell.length_c   1.000
_cell.angle_alpha   90.00
_cell.angle_beta   90.00
_cell.angle_gamma   90.00
#
_symmetry.space_group_name_H-M   'P 1'
#
loop_
_entity.id
_entity.type
_entity.pdbx_description
1 polymer ?
#
loop_
_entity_poly.entity_id
_entity_poly.type
_entity_poly.pdbx_seq_one_letter_code
_entity_poly.pdbx_strand_id
1 'polypeptide(L)'
;MPPPVYFVQHLSGHDERLLGMHTRRIDLAHPAVTRIVAGLQPLDRIDLRTCLFDCHASLVLGLRHRIAEAEAAAQGWRLFDANGVLCCKRFPGDAQVIYPQGHPPQADWARALLPGTG
;
A
#
# COMPACT_ATOMS: atom_id res chain seq x y z
N MET A 1 -1.99 -5.83 -18.20
CA MET A 1 -0.97 -6.08 -17.16
C MET A 1 -1.35 -5.27 -15.92
N PRO A 2 -1.26 -5.84 -14.71
CA PRO A 2 -1.64 -5.11 -13.52
C PRO A 2 -0.63 -3.98 -13.24
N PRO A 3 -1.08 -2.76 -12.92
CA PRO A 3 -0.20 -1.67 -12.51
C PRO A 3 0.48 -1.99 -11.16
N PRO A 4 1.65 -1.39 -10.87
CA PRO A 4 2.25 -1.48 -9.54
C PRO A 4 1.33 -0.85 -8.49
N VAL A 5 1.41 -1.39 -7.27
CA VAL A 5 0.73 -0.86 -6.09
C VAL A 5 1.78 -0.54 -5.04
N TYR A 6 1.63 0.60 -4.36
CA TYR A 6 2.54 0.97 -3.27
C TYR A 6 1.82 0.88 -1.94
N PHE A 7 2.36 0.08 -1.03
CA PHE A 7 1.84 -0.10 0.31
C PHE A 7 2.77 0.61 1.30
N VAL A 8 2.23 1.52 2.10
CA VAL A 8 2.97 2.21 3.15
C VAL A 8 2.46 1.75 4.51
N GLN A 9 3.37 1.24 5.33
CA GLN A 9 3.11 0.76 6.68
C GLN A 9 3.79 1.69 7.69
N HIS A 10 3.03 2.11 8.70
CA HIS A 10 3.60 2.76 9.87
C HIS A 10 4.36 1.74 10.70
N LEU A 11 5.57 2.06 11.15
CA LEU A 11 6.36 1.17 12.00
C LEU A 11 6.27 1.58 13.48
N SER A 12 6.80 2.76 13.81
CA SER A 12 6.81 3.34 15.14
C SER A 12 7.27 4.80 15.08
N GLY A 13 6.80 5.67 15.97
CA GLY A 13 7.25 7.08 15.99
C GLY A 13 6.92 7.79 14.67
N HIS A 14 7.92 8.34 13.98
CA HIS A 14 7.75 8.85 12.61
C HIS A 14 8.48 7.99 11.57
N ASP A 15 8.62 6.69 11.83
CA ASP A 15 9.18 5.73 10.89
C ASP A 15 8.11 5.04 10.07
N GLU A 16 8.33 4.98 8.77
CA GLU A 16 7.45 4.26 7.84
C GLU A 16 8.23 3.35 6.90
N ARG A 17 7.54 2.38 6.33
CA ARG A 17 8.05 1.54 5.25
C ARG A 17 7.17 1.68 4.03
N LEU A 18 7.77 1.96 2.88
CA LEU A 18 7.11 1.94 1.57
C LEU A 18 7.55 0.68 0.81
N LEU A 19 6.55 -0.13 0.47
CA LEU A 19 6.70 -1.34 -0.33
C LEU A 19 6.13 -1.09 -1.73
N GLY A 20 6.99 -1.07 -2.75
CA GLY A 20 6.56 -1.17 -4.14
C GLY A 20 6.26 -2.62 -4.50
N MET A 21 5.01 -2.96 -4.80
CA MET A 21 4.54 -4.32 -5.06
C MET A 21 4.11 -4.50 -6.52
N HIS A 22 4.75 -5.42 -7.25
CA HIS A 22 4.45 -5.64 -8.67
C HIS A 22 4.94 -7.01 -9.18
N THR A 23 4.50 -7.40 -10.37
CA THR A 23 4.95 -8.64 -11.04
C THR A 23 6.19 -8.45 -11.92
N ARG A 24 6.70 -7.22 -11.99
CA ARG A 24 7.99 -6.87 -12.58
C ARG A 24 8.76 -5.96 -11.64
N ARG A 25 10.06 -5.80 -11.88
CA ARG A 25 10.90 -4.86 -11.12
C ARG A 25 10.27 -3.46 -11.11
N ILE A 26 10.22 -2.85 -9.94
CA ILE A 26 9.86 -1.45 -9.74
C ILE A 26 11.16 -0.68 -9.53
N ASP A 27 11.29 0.44 -10.23
CA ASP A 27 12.34 1.42 -9.97
C ASP A 27 11.93 2.28 -8.76
N LEU A 28 12.79 2.37 -7.75
CA LEU A 28 12.55 3.23 -6.59
C LEU A 28 12.76 4.72 -6.92
N ALA A 29 13.38 5.05 -8.05
CA ALA A 29 13.43 6.41 -8.59
C ALA A 29 12.16 6.80 -9.37
N HIS A 30 11.15 5.92 -9.43
CA HIS A 30 9.91 6.18 -10.15
C HIS A 30 9.17 7.41 -9.58
N PRO A 31 8.61 8.32 -10.42
CA PRO A 31 7.95 9.54 -9.95
C PRO A 31 6.83 9.33 -8.92
N ALA A 32 6.13 8.19 -9.00
CA ALA A 32 5.13 7.80 -8.01
C ALA A 32 5.73 7.64 -6.61
N VAL A 33 6.92 7.02 -6.49
CA VAL A 33 7.61 6.84 -5.20
C VAL A 33 7.98 8.20 -4.64
N THR A 34 8.57 9.08 -5.45
CA THR A 34 8.90 10.46 -5.06
C THR A 34 7.67 11.23 -4.58
N ARG A 35 6.54 11.12 -5.30
CA ARG A 35 5.28 11.75 -4.93
C ARG A 35 4.75 11.24 -3.60
N ILE A 36 4.80 9.93 -3.37
CA ILE A 36 4.37 9.32 -2.12
C ILE A 36 5.26 9.84 -0.99
N VAL A 37 6.58 9.70 -1.10
CA VAL A 37 7.54 10.14 -0.06
C VAL A 37 7.34 11.61 0.31
N ALA A 38 7.13 12.49 -0.68
CA ALA A 38 6.85 13.90 -0.43
C ALA A 38 5.55 14.12 0.36
N GLY A 39 4.51 13.33 0.08
CA GLY A 39 3.22 13.38 0.77
C GLY A 39 3.20 12.74 2.16
N LEU A 40 4.26 12.00 2.54
CA LEU A 40 4.37 11.40 3.88
C LEU A 40 5.05 12.31 4.90
N GLN A 41 5.75 13.37 4.44
CA GLN A 41 6.47 14.28 5.32
C GLN A 41 5.54 15.01 6.32
N PRO A 42 6.00 15.30 7.55
CA PRO A 42 7.35 15.03 8.07
C PRO A 42 7.50 13.59 8.57
N LEU A 43 8.57 12.90 8.15
CA LEU A 43 8.99 11.60 8.69
C LEU A 43 10.46 11.62 9.12
N ASP A 44 10.79 10.88 10.16
CA ASP A 44 12.18 10.72 10.61
C ASP A 44 12.94 9.75 9.68
N ARG A 45 12.26 8.68 9.23
CA ARG A 45 12.83 7.69 8.32
C ARG A 45 11.76 7.03 7.45
N ILE A 46 12.13 6.76 6.20
CA ILE A 46 11.38 5.87 5.31
C ILE A 46 12.24 4.73 4.77
N ASP A 47 11.85 3.49 5.07
CA ASP A 47 12.45 2.26 4.51
C ASP A 47 11.78 1.96 3.15
N LEU A 48 12.53 2.08 2.05
CA LEU A 48 12.04 1.78 0.70
C LEU A 48 12.42 0.36 0.30
N ARG A 49 11.42 -0.46 -0.04
CA ARG A 49 11.64 -1.82 -0.55
C ARG A 49 10.76 -2.15 -1.75
N THR A 50 11.22 -3.08 -2.57
CA THR A 50 10.44 -3.65 -3.67
C THR A 50 10.09 -5.10 -3.37
N CYS A 51 8.83 -5.48 -3.58
CA CYS A 51 8.36 -6.86 -3.53
C CYS A 51 7.97 -7.30 -4.95
N LEU A 52 8.73 -8.27 -5.48
CA LEU A 52 8.47 -8.89 -6.78
C LEU A 52 7.62 -10.15 -6.57
N PHE A 53 6.59 -10.31 -7.39
CA PHE A 53 5.68 -11.46 -7.36
C PHE A 53 5.65 -12.17 -8.71
N ASP A 54 5.57 -13.50 -8.71
CA ASP A 54 5.60 -14.28 -9.95
C ASP A 54 4.35 -14.10 -10.81
N CYS A 55 3.20 -13.81 -10.18
CA CYS A 55 1.93 -13.60 -10.86
C CYS A 55 1.01 -12.63 -10.10
N HIS A 56 -0.09 -12.24 -10.75
CA HIS A 56 -1.06 -11.30 -10.16
C HIS A 56 -1.73 -11.86 -8.90
N ALA A 57 -2.05 -13.16 -8.87
CA ALA A 57 -2.65 -13.80 -7.71
C ALA A 57 -1.72 -13.74 -6.48
N SER A 58 -0.42 -14.00 -6.66
CA SER A 58 0.57 -13.91 -5.58
C SER A 58 0.74 -12.47 -5.08
N LEU A 59 0.67 -11.47 -5.97
CA LEU A 59 0.67 -10.05 -5.58
C LEU A 59 -0.52 -9.72 -4.68
N VAL A 60 -1.72 -10.15 -5.07
CA VAL A 60 -2.96 -9.94 -4.30
C VAL A 60 -2.88 -10.60 -2.92
N LEU A 61 -2.37 -11.83 -2.84
CA LEU A 61 -2.15 -12.52 -1.57
C LEU A 61 -1.09 -11.81 -0.71
N GLY A 62 0.01 -11.37 -1.32
CA GLY A 62 1.04 -10.60 -0.64
C GLY A 62 0.50 -9.30 -0.05
N LEU A 63 -0.34 -8.58 -0.79
CA LEU A 63 -0.97 -7.35 -0.32
C LEU A 63 -1.88 -7.62 0.90
N ARG A 64 -2.74 -8.65 0.81
CA ARG A 64 -3.59 -9.08 1.94
C ARG A 64 -2.77 -9.41 3.18
N HIS A 65 -1.66 -10.12 3.00
CA HIS A 65 -0.76 -10.45 4.10
C HIS A 65 -0.17 -9.21 4.76
N ARG A 66 0.29 -8.22 3.98
CA ARG A 66 0.82 -6.96 4.52
C ARG A 66 -0.20 -6.16 5.31
N ILE A 67 -1.45 -6.13 4.84
CA ILE A 67 -2.55 -5.49 5.56
C ILE A 67 -2.81 -6.23 6.87
N ALA A 68 -2.93 -7.56 6.84
CA ALA A 68 -3.15 -8.36 8.04
C ALA A 68 -2.01 -8.20 9.07
N GLU A 69 -0.75 -8.16 8.63
CA GLU A 69 0.41 -7.89 9.49
C GLU A 69 0.33 -6.50 10.15
N ALA A 70 0.02 -5.45 9.37
CA ALA A 70 -0.12 -4.11 9.90
C ALA A 70 -1.28 -4.02 10.91
N GLU A 71 -2.41 -4.65 10.61
CA GLU A 71 -3.58 -4.67 11.50
C GLU A 71 -3.32 -5.46 12.78
N ALA A 72 -2.68 -6.62 12.70
CA ALA A 72 -2.27 -7.41 13.86
C ALA A 72 -1.28 -6.65 14.76
N ALA A 73 -0.44 -5.80 14.17
CA ALA A 73 0.49 -4.93 14.88
C ALA A 73 -0.14 -3.60 15.36
N ALA A 74 -1.45 -3.39 15.15
CA ALA A 74 -2.15 -2.13 15.40
C ALA A 74 -1.46 -0.92 14.72
N GLN A 75 -0.92 -1.12 13.53
CA GLN A 75 -0.24 -0.11 12.73
C GLN A 75 -1.13 0.45 11.63
N GLY A 76 -0.99 1.76 11.38
CA GLY A 76 -1.65 2.41 10.27
C GLY A 76 -1.03 1.99 8.94
N TRP A 77 -1.86 1.91 7.91
CA TRP A 77 -1.41 1.59 6.56
C TRP A 77 -2.11 2.47 5.52
N ARG A 78 -1.43 2.68 4.39
CA ARG A 78 -1.91 3.43 3.22
C ARG A 78 -1.59 2.66 1.96
N LEU A 79 -2.46 2.77 0.97
CA LEU A 79 -2.28 2.17 -0.34
C LEU A 79 -2.37 3.24 -1.43
N PHE A 80 -1.39 3.25 -2.32
CA PHE A 80 -1.30 4.17 -3.45
C PHE A 80 -1.28 3.41 -4.77
N ASP A 81 -1.86 4.02 -5.80
CA ASP A 81 -1.85 3.48 -7.17
C ASP A 81 -0.48 3.68 -7.86
N ALA A 82 -0.38 3.24 -9.11
CA ALA A 82 0.83 3.40 -9.92
C ALA A 82 1.29 4.85 -10.15
N ASN A 83 0.41 5.83 -9.93
CA ASN A 83 0.70 7.26 -10.06
C ASN A 83 1.08 7.91 -8.71
N GLY A 84 1.09 7.14 -7.62
CA GLY A 84 1.34 7.63 -6.29
C GLY A 84 0.15 8.39 -5.70
N VAL A 85 -1.07 8.13 -6.18
CA VAL A 85 -2.30 8.71 -5.64
C VAL A 85 -2.82 7.81 -4.52
N LEU A 86 -3.12 8.41 -3.37
CA LEU A 86 -3.67 7.69 -2.22
C LEU A 86 -5.06 7.15 -2.54
N CYS A 87 -5.19 5.83 -2.57
CA CYS A 87 -6.46 5.17 -2.83
C CYS A 87 -7.25 4.93 -1.54
N CYS A 88 -6.59 4.38 -0.52
CA CYS A 88 -7.21 4.10 0.76
C CYS A 88 -6.18 4.06 1.91
N LYS A 89 -6.68 4.18 3.13
CA LYS A 89 -5.87 4.13 4.34
C LYS A 89 -6.69 3.64 5.53
N ARG A 90 -5.99 3.20 6.57
CA ARG A 90 -6.56 2.92 7.89
C ARG A 90 -5.57 3.36 8.96
N PHE A 91 -6.02 4.08 9.97
CA PHE A 91 -5.19 4.44 11.12
C PHE A 91 -5.22 3.33 12.18
N PRO A 92 -4.21 3.28 13.08
CA PRO A 92 -4.25 2.43 14.27
C PRO A 92 -5.58 2.56 15.02
N GLY A 93 -6.26 1.45 15.26
CA GLY A 93 -7.50 1.44 16.05
C GLY A 93 -8.76 1.92 15.32
N ASP A 94 -8.67 2.42 14.08
CA ASP A 94 -9.85 2.76 13.29
C ASP A 94 -10.68 1.51 12.98
N ALA A 95 -12.00 1.64 13.09
CA ALA A 95 -12.92 0.56 12.74
C ALA A 95 -13.14 0.40 11.23
N GLN A 96 -12.76 1.40 10.42
CA GLN A 96 -13.09 1.46 9.00
C GLN A 96 -11.90 1.91 8.15
N VAL A 97 -11.91 1.47 6.88
CA VAL A 97 -10.96 1.93 5.86
C VAL A 97 -11.51 3.22 5.24
N ILE A 98 -10.64 4.24 5.14
CA ILE A 98 -10.95 5.55 4.56
C ILE A 98 -10.55 5.56 3.08
N TYR A 99 -11.43 6.10 2.23
CA TYR A 99 -11.23 6.23 0.78
C TYR A 99 -11.27 7.72 0.35
N PRO A 100 -10.12 8.44 0.39
CA PRO A 100 -10.11 9.90 0.23
C PRO A 100 -10.59 10.40 -1.15
N GLN A 101 -10.45 9.58 -2.20
CA GLN A 101 -10.85 9.90 -3.57
C GLN A 101 -12.17 9.22 -3.96
N GLY A 102 -12.91 8.70 -2.97
CA GLY A 102 -14.00 7.76 -3.19
C GLY A 102 -13.51 6.32 -3.37
N HIS A 103 -14.45 5.37 -3.43
CA HIS A 103 -14.10 3.98 -3.67
C HIS A 103 -13.37 3.88 -5.03
N PRO A 104 -12.19 3.24 -5.09
CA PRO A 104 -11.53 3.04 -6.35
C PRO A 104 -12.51 2.29 -7.28
N PRO A 105 -12.56 2.63 -8.59
CA PRO A 105 -13.22 1.74 -9.56
C PRO A 105 -12.67 0.34 -9.32
N GLN A 106 -13.49 -0.72 -9.43
CA GLN A 106 -13.14 -2.12 -9.09
C GLN A 106 -11.89 -2.62 -9.84
N ALA A 107 -10.72 -2.11 -9.51
CA ALA A 107 -9.44 -2.61 -9.92
C ALA A 107 -9.24 -3.90 -9.14
N ASP A 108 -8.67 -4.92 -9.77
CA ASP A 108 -8.58 -6.26 -9.19
C ASP A 108 -7.89 -6.29 -7.81
N TRP A 109 -7.01 -5.32 -7.52
CA TRP A 109 -6.39 -5.16 -6.21
C TRP A 109 -7.33 -4.58 -5.14
N ALA A 110 -8.37 -3.81 -5.50
CA ALA A 110 -9.35 -3.28 -4.56
C ALA A 110 -10.27 -4.38 -4.01
N ARG A 111 -10.55 -5.43 -4.81
CA ARG A 111 -11.17 -6.68 -4.33
C ARG A 111 -10.27 -7.44 -3.35
N ALA A 112 -8.97 -7.18 -3.34
CA ALA A 112 -8.07 -7.73 -2.34
C ALA A 112 -8.28 -7.14 -0.94
N LEU A 113 -8.80 -5.90 -0.86
CA LEU A 113 -8.96 -5.13 0.39
C LEU A 113 -10.22 -5.47 1.19
N LEU A 114 -11.18 -6.16 0.58
CA LEU A 114 -12.43 -6.52 1.25
C LEU A 114 -12.33 -7.96 1.76
N PRO A 115 -12.63 -8.22 3.05
CA PRO A 115 -12.94 -9.58 3.48
C PRO A 115 -14.17 -10.04 2.69
N GLY A 116 -14.13 -11.28 2.20
CA GLY A 116 -14.96 -11.75 1.09
C GLY A 116 -16.43 -11.32 1.15
N THR A 117 -16.88 -10.62 0.12
CA THR A 117 -18.24 -10.75 -0.40
C THR A 117 -18.17 -11.80 -1.51
N GLY A 118 -18.02 -13.05 -1.09
CA GLY A 118 -18.24 -14.25 -1.90
C GLY A 118 -19.42 -14.99 -1.32
#